data_AF-A0A951S8Z3-F1
#
_entry.id   AF-A0A951S8Z3-F1
#
_cell.length_a   1.000
_cell.length_b   1.000
_cell.length_c   1.000
_cell.angle_alpha   90.00
_cell.angle_beta   90.00
_cell.angle_gamma   90.00
#
_symmetry.space_group_name_H-M   'P 1'
#
loop_
_entity.id
_entity.type
_entity.pdbx_description
1 polymer ?
#
loop_
_entity_poly.entity_id
_entity_poly.type
_entity_poly.pdbx_seq_one_letter_code
_entity_poly.pdbx_strand_id
1 'polypeptide(L)' 'KYNKDLAGKKRLLAITKSDLLDEELMTAMKKELPRVPHIFISSATGFNITQLKDKLWKMINEEE' A
#
# COMPACT_ATOMS: atom_id res chain seq x y z
N LYS A 1 13.94 -17.05 13.58
CA LYS A 1 12.60 -17.69 13.58
C LYS A 1 11.59 -16.65 13.14
N TYR A 2 10.82 -16.91 12.08
CA TYR A 2 9.71 -16.04 11.67
C TYR A 2 8.53 -16.22 12.63
N ASN A 3 7.84 -15.14 13.01
CA ASN A 3 6.63 -15.21 13.81
C ASN A 3 5.46 -15.66 12.91
N LYS A 4 4.88 -16.84 13.19
CA LYS A 4 3.78 -17.42 12.40
C LYS A 4 2.49 -16.61 12.53
N ASP A 5 2.31 -15.88 13.63
CA ASP A 5 1.12 -15.06 13.89
C ASP A 5 1.01 -13.86 12.94
N LEU A 6 2.10 -13.50 12.25
CA LEU A 6 2.09 -12.45 11.23
C LEU A 6 1.35 -12.88 9.95
N ALA A 7 1.21 -14.18 9.69
CA ALA A 7 0.57 -14.67 8.47
C ALA A 7 -0.94 -14.38 8.42
N GLY A 8 -1.59 -14.29 9.59
CA GLY A 8 -3.02 -14.02 9.71
C GLY A 8 -3.38 -12.53 9.67
N LYS A 9 -2.40 -11.61 9.71
CA LYS A 9 -2.69 -10.18 9.74
C LYS A 9 -3.15 -9.66 8.38
N LYS A 10 -4.08 -8.70 8.40
CA LYS A 10 -4.43 -7.88 7.22
C LYS A 10 -3.16 -7.22 6.67
N ARG A 11 -3.00 -7.21 5.34
CA ARG A 11 -1.82 -6.68 4.64
C ARG A 11 -2.23 -5.63 3.62
N LEU A 12 -1.41 -4.59 3.48
CA LEU A 12 -1.53 -3.54 2.47
C LEU A 12 -0.20 -3.44 1.71
N LEU A 13 -0.26 -3.52 0.38
CA LEU A 13 0.91 -3.34 -0.47
C LEU A 13 1.16 -1.84 -0.72
N ALA A 14 2.25 -1.30 -0.20
CA ALA A 14 2.67 0.07 -0.49
C ALA A 14 3.73 0.08 -1.61
N ILE A 15 3.44 0.77 -2.72
CA ILE A 15 4.36 0.96 -3.84
C ILE A 15 5.00 2.33 -3.67
N THR A 16 6.29 2.38 -3.39
CA THR A 16 7.03 3.60 -3.08
C THR A 16 7.64 4.26 -4.32
N LYS A 17 8.13 5.49 -4.18
CA LYS A 17 8.80 6.28 -5.24
C LYS A 17 7.90 6.54 -6.45
N SER A 18 6.59 6.68 -6.22
CA SER A 18 5.61 6.96 -7.28
C SER A 18 5.79 8.35 -7.93
N ASP A 19 6.62 9.22 -7.37
CA ASP A 19 7.08 10.46 -8.00
C ASP A 19 7.85 10.22 -9.31
N LEU A 20 8.39 9.02 -9.52
CA LEU A 20 9.07 8.62 -10.76
C LEU A 20 8.14 7.95 -11.78
N LEU A 21 6.87 7.75 -11.44
CA LEU A 21 5.88 7.09 -12.29
C LEU A 21 4.88 8.13 -12.81
N ASP A 22 4.63 8.11 -14.11
CA ASP A 22 3.51 8.83 -14.71
C ASP A 22 2.20 8.00 -14.58
N GLU A 23 1.08 8.60 -15.00
CA GLU A 23 -0.24 7.97 -14.89
C GLU A 23 -0.40 6.72 -15.76
N GLU A 24 0.25 6.69 -16.93
CA GLU A 24 0.22 5.55 -17.84
C GLU A 24 0.98 4.36 -17.25
N LEU A 25 2.19 4.57 -16.73
CA LEU A 25 2.99 3.56 -16.06
C LEU A 25 2.30 3.05 -14.80
N MET A 26 1.74 3.95 -13.97
CA MET A 26 0.95 3.53 -12.80
C MET A 26 -0.24 2.65 -13.19
N THR A 27 -0.91 2.96 -14.31
CA THR A 27 -2.04 2.18 -14.80
C THR A 27 -1.61 0.83 -15.35
N ALA A 28 -0.49 0.76 -16.07
CA ALA A 28 0.09 -0.49 -16.55
C ALA A 28 0.49 -1.40 -15.38
N MET A 29 1.21 -0.86 -14.39
CA MET A 29 1.61 -1.60 -13.18
C MET A 29 0.39 -2.14 -12.43
N LYS A 30 -0.68 -1.34 -12.27
CA LYS A 30 -1.92 -1.80 -11.62
C LYS A 30 -2.54 -3.05 -12.27
N LYS A 31 -2.36 -3.25 -13.58
CA LYS A 31 -2.87 -4.43 -14.29
C LYS A 31 -2.08 -5.71 -13.97
N GLU A 32 -0.80 -5.57 -13.64
CA GLU A 32 0.09 -6.69 -13.31
C GLU A 32 0.12 -7.03 -11.83
N LEU A 33 -0.35 -6.11 -10.97
CA LEU A 33 -0.38 -6.34 -9.53
C LEU A 33 -1.36 -7.46 -9.16
N PRO A 34 -1.04 -8.26 -8.13
CA PRO A 34 -1.98 -9.23 -7.59
C PRO A 34 -3.21 -8.52 -7.02
N ARG A 35 -4.33 -9.26 -6.88
CA ARG A 35 -5.59 -8.77 -6.31
C ARG A 35 -5.49 -8.56 -4.79
N VAL A 36 -4.61 -7.67 -4.36
CA VAL A 36 -4.41 -7.26 -2.97
C VAL A 36 -4.66 -5.76 -2.85
N PRO A 37 -5.11 -5.28 -1.67
CA PRO A 37 -5.16 -3.86 -1.39
C PRO A 37 -3.78 -3.26 -1.60
N HIS A 38 -3.70 -2.22 -2.42
CA HIS A 38 -2.44 -1.53 -2.70
C HIS A 38 -2.63 -0.02 -2.71
N ILE A 39 -1.53 0.70 -2.51
CA ILE A 39 -1.47 2.16 -2.57
C ILE A 39 -0.12 2.61 -3.11
N PHE A 40 -0.15 3.58 -4.01
CA PHE A 40 1.03 4.26 -4.54
C PHE A 40 1.37 5.43 -3.63
N ILE A 41 2.63 5.53 -3.20
CA ILE A 41 3.13 6.57 -2.31
C ILE A 41 4.48 7.11 -2.78
N SER A 42 4.79 8.35 -2.37
CA SER A 42 6.16 8.83 -2.40
C SER A 42 6.55 9.38 -1.03
N SER A 43 7.56 8.76 -0.43
CA SER A 43 8.13 9.24 0.83
C SER A 43 8.92 10.54 0.64
N ALA A 44 9.40 10.83 -0.57
CA ALA A 44 10.18 12.03 -0.86
C ALA A 44 9.27 13.26 -1.02
N THR A 45 8.15 13.12 -1.73
CA THR A 45 7.23 14.24 -1.97
C THR A 45 6.07 14.29 -0.98
N GLY A 46 5.87 13.25 -0.17
CA GLY A 46 4.72 13.11 0.71
C GLY A 46 3.45 12.63 0.01
N PHE A 47 3.52 12.30 -1.29
CA PHE A 47 2.39 11.81 -2.07
C PHE A 47 1.72 10.61 -1.40
N ASN A 48 0.41 10.73 -1.17
CA ASN A 48 -0.48 9.73 -0.56
C ASN A 48 -0.06 9.21 0.83
N ILE A 49 0.87 9.87 1.53
CA ILE A 49 1.28 9.45 2.88
C ILE A 49 0.14 9.59 3.89
N THR A 50 -0.67 10.65 3.80
CA THR A 50 -1.86 10.80 4.65
C THR A 50 -2.86 9.67 4.41
N GLN A 51 -3.15 9.36 3.15
CA GLN A 51 -4.08 8.30 2.77
C GLN A 51 -3.57 6.91 3.20
N LEU A 52 -2.24 6.69 3.16
CA LEU A 52 -1.63 5.48 3.71
C LEU A 52 -1.89 5.37 5.21
N LYS A 53 -1.67 6.44 5.98
CA LYS A 53 -1.94 6.46 7.43
C LYS A 53 -3.41 6.18 7.71
N ASP A 54 -4.33 6.80 6.98
CA ASP A 54 -5.77 6.59 7.16
C ASP A 54 -6.17 5.14 6.85
N LYS A 55 -5.62 4.54 5.79
CA LYS A 55 -5.87 3.12 5.45
C LYS A 55 -5.33 2.20 6.52
N LEU A 56 -4.10 2.43 7.01
CA LEU A 56 -3.52 1.62 8.08
C LEU A 56 -4.32 1.78 9.38
N TRP A 57 -4.72 3.00 9.73
CA TRP A 57 -5.56 3.27 10.89
C TRP A 57 -6.88 2.51 10.81
N LYS A 58 -7.55 2.52 9.65
CA LYS A 58 -8.76 1.74 9.43
C LYS A 58 -8.50 0.23 9.52
N MET A 59 -7.42 -0.28 8.95
CA MET A 59 -7.10 -1.70 9.01
C MET A 59 -6.78 -2.19 10.43
N ILE A 60 -6.23 -1.33 11.28
CA ILE A 60 -5.90 -1.63 12.67
C ILE A 60 -7.15 -1.53 13.57
N ASN A 61 -8.02 -0.56 13.32
CA ASN A 61 -9.19 -0.26 14.15
C ASN A 61 -10.53 -0.76 13.59
N GLU A 62 -10.54 -1.39 12.42
CA GLU A 62 -11.62 -2.29 12.04
C GLU A 62 -11.58 -3.46 13.02
N GLU A 63 -12.34 -3.34 14.10
CA GLU A 63 -12.77 -4.46 14.94
C GLU A 63 -13.34 -5.54 14.00
N GLU A 64 -12.91 -6.79 14.21
CA GLU A 64 -13.60 -7.96 13.63
C GLU A 64 -15.04 -8.04 14.14
#